data_AF-A0A0P6WE15-F1
#
_entry.id   AF-A0A0P6WE15-F1
#
_cell.length_a   1.000
_cell.length_b   1.000
_cell.length_c   1.000
_cell.angle_alpha   90.00
_cell.angle_beta   90.00
_cell.angle_gamma   90.00
#
_symmetry.space_group_name_H-M   'P 1'
#
loop_
_entity.id
_entity.type
_entity.pdbx_description
1 polymer ?
#
loop_
_entity_poly.entity_id
_entity_poly.type
_entity_poly.pdbx_seq_one_letter_code
_entity_poly.pdbx_strand_id
1 'polypeptide(L)' 'MDTTKLNIKKAVRFALLLYAILIGLGGTVMFSVLLIWVIPTDQLAYVSLPLTMMALFFYGTCVASLVVRSKFFKKEGI' A
#
# COMPACT_ATOMS: atom_id res chain seq x y z
N MET A 1 6.34 -30.98 10.84
CA MET A 1 6.21 -29.61 10.27
C MET A 1 5.36 -28.81 11.24
N ASP A 2 5.93 -27.78 11.88
CA ASP A 2 5.31 -27.06 12.99
C ASP A 2 4.04 -26.33 12.55
N THR A 3 2.86 -26.82 12.96
CA THR A 3 1.54 -26.26 12.62
C THR A 3 1.41 -24.78 13.03
N THR A 4 2.10 -24.39 14.10
CA THR A 4 2.22 -23.00 14.57
C THR A 4 2.82 -22.07 13.50
N LYS A 5 3.89 -22.49 12.81
CA LYS A 5 4.53 -21.68 11.76
C LYS A 5 3.64 -21.50 10.53
N LEU A 6 2.82 -22.51 10.21
CA LEU A 6 1.88 -22.46 9.10
C LEU A 6 0.75 -21.45 9.35
N ASN A 7 0.20 -21.44 10.57
CA ASN A 7 -0.84 -20.51 10.99
C ASN A 7 -0.35 -19.06 11.03
N ILE A 8 0.85 -18.82 11.57
CA ILE A 8 1.48 -17.49 11.58
C ILE A 8 1.67 -16.98 10.15
N LYS A 9 2.14 -17.82 9.23
CA LYS A 9 2.29 -17.43 7.81
C LYS A 9 0.97 -17.06 7.15
N LYS A 10 -0.11 -17.81 7.39
CA LYS A 10 -1.45 -17.48 6.89
C LYS A 10 -1.93 -16.12 7.41
N ALA A 11 -1.75 -15.87 8.71
CA ALA A 11 -2.12 -14.60 9.34
C ALA A 11 -1.32 -13.43 8.74
N VAL A 12 -0.01 -13.58 8.56
CA VAL A 12 0.85 -12.55 7.93
C VAL A 12 0.41 -12.27 6.49
N ARG A 13 0.06 -13.30 5.72
CA ARG A 13 -0.47 -13.13 4.34
C ARG A 13 -1.75 -12.29 4.31
N PHE A 14 -2.64 -12.53 5.27
CA PHE A 14 -3.91 -11.79 5.39
C PHE A 14 -3.68 -10.36 5.89
N ALA A 15 -2.78 -10.18 6.87
CA ALA A 15 -2.39 -8.86 7.37
C ALA A 15 -1.71 -8.01 6.28
N LEU A 16 -0.83 -8.59 5.46
CA LEU A 16 -0.20 -7.88 4.33
C LEU A 16 -1.23 -7.43 3.29
N LEU A 17 -2.26 -8.25 3.04
CA LEU A 17 -3.36 -7.90 2.16
C LEU A 17 -4.20 -6.76 2.72
N LEU A 18 -4.62 -6.87 3.97
CA LEU A 18 -5.38 -5.83 4.65
C LEU A 18 -4.60 -4.52 4.68
N TYR A 19 -3.30 -4.57 4.96
CA TYR A 19 -2.44 -3.40 4.92
C TYR A 19 -2.44 -2.76 3.53
N ALA A 20 -2.24 -3.54 2.46
CA ALA A 20 -2.26 -3.04 1.09
C ALA A 20 -3.60 -2.36 0.74
N ILE A 21 -4.71 -2.97 1.14
CA ILE A 21 -6.07 -2.46 0.89
C ILE A 21 -6.31 -1.19 1.68
N LEU A 22 -6.03 -1.18 2.99
CA LEU A 22 -6.27 -0.03 3.86
C LEU A 22 -5.38 1.16 3.50
N ILE A 23 -4.10 0.93 3.20
CA ILE A 23 -3.18 1.99 2.77
C ILE A 23 -3.51 2.47 1.35
N GLY A 24 -3.89 1.57 0.45
CA GLY A 24 -4.32 1.93 -0.90
C GLY A 24 -5.58 2.79 -0.90
N LEU A 25 -6.64 2.34 -0.22
CA LEU A 25 -7.91 3.07 -0.07
C LEU A 25 -7.74 4.34 0.76
N GLY A 26 -7.07 4.26 1.91
CA GLY A 26 -6.81 5.42 2.76
C GLY A 26 -5.98 6.47 2.04
N GLY A 27 -4.94 6.04 1.31
CA GLY A 27 -4.12 6.91 0.47
C GLY A 27 -4.94 7.57 -0.63
N THR A 28 -5.71 6.81 -1.43
CA THR A 28 -6.57 7.38 -2.49
C THR A 28 -7.58 8.39 -1.94
N VAL A 29 -8.26 8.07 -0.83
CA VAL A 29 -9.23 8.98 -0.21
C VAL A 29 -8.53 10.24 0.29
N MET A 30 -7.41 10.10 0.99
CA MET A 30 -6.63 11.24 1.49
C MET A 30 -6.14 12.14 0.35
N PHE A 31 -5.58 11.56 -0.72
CA PHE A 31 -5.15 12.32 -1.90
C PHE A 31 -6.32 13.00 -2.60
N SER A 32 -7.48 12.34 -2.70
CA SER A 32 -8.67 12.93 -3.34
C SER A 32 -9.19 14.13 -2.56
N VAL A 33 -9.24 14.05 -1.23
CA VAL A 33 -9.65 15.19 -0.38
C VAL A 33 -8.65 16.33 -0.49
N LEU A 34 -7.34 16.03 -0.48
CA LEU A 34 -6.30 17.04 -0.65
C LEU A 34 -6.42 17.77 -2.01
N LEU A 35 -6.61 17.02 -3.10
CA LEU A 35 -6.67 17.58 -4.46
C LEU A 35 -7.97 18.35 -4.75
N ILE A 36 -9.10 17.92 -4.18
CA ILE A 36 -10.41 18.52 -4.48
C ILE A 36 -10.74 19.66 -3.50
N TRP A 37 -10.34 19.53 -2.24
CA TRP A 37 -10.84 20.39 -1.16
C TRP A 37 -9.78 21.30 -0.53
N VAL A 38 -8.52 20.88 -0.48
CA VAL A 38 -7.47 21.60 0.28
C VAL A 38 -6.58 22.43 -0.64
N ILE A 39 -6.20 21.90 -1.80
CA ILE A 39 -5.20 22.55 -2.66
C ILE A 39 -5.90 23.44 -3.70
N PRO A 40 -5.65 24.76 -3.70
CA PRO A 40 -6.13 25.64 -4.77
C PRO A 40 -5.44 25.28 -6.09
N THR A 41 -6.22 25.25 -7.18
CA THR A 41 -5.82 24.70 -8.48
C THR A 41 -4.63 25.44 -9.12
N ASP A 42 -4.44 26.69 -8.77
CA ASP A 42 -3.34 27.57 -9.13
C ASP A 42 -1.99 27.21 -8.49
N GLN A 43 -1.98 26.46 -7.38
CA GLN A 43 -0.76 26.04 -6.68
C GLN A 43 -0.41 24.56 -6.91
N LEU A 44 -1.28 23.82 -7.61
CA LEU A 44 -1.16 22.38 -7.87
C LEU A 44 0.16 22.02 -8.56
N ALA A 45 0.63 22.86 -9.48
CA ALA A 45 1.88 22.66 -10.20
C ALA A 45 3.10 22.70 -9.26
N TYR A 46 3.09 23.58 -8.25
CA TYR A 46 4.20 23.74 -7.31
C TYR A 46 4.26 22.59 -6.29
N VAL A 47 3.10 22.04 -5.91
CA VAL A 47 3.01 20.89 -5.00
C VAL A 47 3.03 19.54 -5.72
N SER A 48 2.96 19.51 -7.05
CA SER A 48 2.93 18.26 -7.84
C SER A 48 4.12 17.34 -7.58
N LEU A 49 5.33 17.90 -7.41
CA LEU A 49 6.56 17.16 -7.18
C LEU A 49 6.57 16.45 -5.81
N PRO A 50 6.35 17.15 -4.67
CA PRO A 50 6.27 16.47 -3.37
C PRO A 50 5.07 15.52 -3.30
N LEU A 51 3.95 15.86 -3.95
CA LEU A 51 2.74 15.04 -3.96
C LEU A 51 2.94 13.72 -4.70
N THR A 52 3.64 13.75 -5.84
CA THR A 52 4.00 12.53 -6.59
C THR A 52 5.04 11.69 -5.87
N MET A 53 6.05 12.28 -5.21
CA MET A 53 7.00 11.53 -4.37
C MET A 53 6.29 10.80 -3.22
N MET A 54 5.36 11.48 -2.55
CA MET A 54 4.59 10.91 -1.45
C MET A 54 3.66 9.80 -1.95
N ALA A 55 2.99 10.01 -3.08
CA ALA A 55 2.18 8.98 -3.74
C ALA A 55 3.04 7.75 -4.10
N LEU A 56 4.23 7.96 -4.68
CA LEU A 56 5.13 6.88 -5.07
C LEU A 56 5.60 6.08 -3.84
N PHE A 57 5.77 6.72 -2.68
CA PHE A 57 6.07 6.04 -1.42
C PHE A 57 4.87 5.23 -0.88
N PHE A 58 3.68 5.82 -0.83
CA PHE A 58 2.47 5.14 -0.34
C PHE A 58 2.04 3.98 -1.26
N TYR A 59 1.96 4.22 -2.56
CA TYR A 59 1.63 3.17 -3.51
C TYR A 59 2.80 2.20 -3.72
N GLY A 60 4.04 2.65 -3.61
CA GLY A 60 5.23 1.79 -3.69
C GLY A 60 5.30 0.78 -2.54
N THR A 61 4.99 1.21 -1.31
CA THR A 61 4.89 0.29 -0.16
C THR A 61 3.69 -0.66 -0.29
N CYS A 62 2.57 -0.21 -0.85
CA CYS A 62 1.44 -1.08 -1.19
C CYS A 62 1.84 -2.15 -2.22
N VAL A 63 2.50 -1.77 -3.33
CA VAL A 63 3.01 -2.71 -4.34
C VAL A 63 4.04 -3.65 -3.72
N ALA A 64 4.98 -3.16 -2.91
CA ALA A 64 5.97 -3.98 -2.23
C ALA A 64 5.31 -5.03 -1.33
N SER A 65 4.27 -4.66 -0.58
CA SER A 65 3.52 -5.60 0.26
C SER A 65 2.84 -6.71 -0.59
N LEU A 66 2.26 -6.37 -1.74
CA LEU A 66 1.66 -7.33 -2.66
C LEU A 66 2.71 -8.21 -3.36
N VAL A 67 3.87 -7.66 -3.69
CA VAL A 67 5.00 -8.39 -4.28
C VAL A 67 5.61 -9.36 -3.27
N VAL A 68 5.83 -8.95 -2.02
CA VAL A 68 6.28 -9.85 -0.94
C VAL A 68 5.26 -10.97 -0.75
N ARG A 69 3.96 -10.66 -0.71
CA ARG A 69 2.91 -11.68 -0.65
C ARG A 69 2.94 -12.65 -1.84
N SER A 70 3.12 -12.14 -3.06
CA SER A 70 3.02 -12.94 -4.27
C SER A 70 4.29 -13.71 -4.63
N LYS A 71 5.49 -13.20 -4.33
CA LYS A 71 6.76 -13.86 -4.62
C LYS A 71 7.23 -14.73 -3.46
N PHE A 72 7.15 -14.25 -2.23
CA PHE A 72 7.70 -14.95 -1.07
C PHE A 72 6.85 -16.18 -0.70
N PHE A 73 5.53 -16.02 -0.65
CA PHE A 73 4.64 -17.12 -0.29
C PHE A 73 4.22 -18.02 -1.46
N LYS A 74 4.42 -17.63 -2.72
CA LYS A 74 4.20 -18.51 -3.89
C LYS A 74 5.38 -19.45 -4.11
N LYS A 75 6.59 -19.04 -3.71
CA LYS A 75 7.79 -19.88 -3.80
C LYS A 75 7.79 -21.04 -2.78
N GLU A 76 6.92 -20.97 -1.77
CA GLU A 76 6.81 -21.97 -0.70
C GLU A 76 5.77 -23.07 -0.95
N GLY A 77 5.18 -23.15 -2.16
CA GLY A 77 4.44 -24.33 -2.61
C GLY A 77 3.33 -24.81 -1.68
N ILE A 78 2.54 -23.89 -1.12
CA ILE A 78 1.24 -24.18 -0.51
C ILE A 78 0.16 -23.62 -1.40
#